data_AF-A0A1H6URB0-F1
#
_entry.id   AF-A0A1H6URB0-F1
#
_cell.length_a   1.000
_cell.length_b   1.000
_cell.length_c   1.000
_cell.angle_alpha   90.00
_cell.angle_beta   90.00
_cell.angle_gamma   90.00
#
_symmetry.space_group_name_H-M   'P 1'
#
loop_
_entity.id
_entity.type
_entity.pdbx_description
1 polymer ?
#
loop_
_entity_poly.entity_id
_entity_poly.type
_entity_poly.pdbx_seq_one_letter_code
_entity_poly.pdbx_strand_id
1 'polypeptide(L)' 'MAKNKTEQKQQYMICALLDDLVPEDHLVRKLDRYVDWSFIYDICDPLYSNRGTNRVDPVVLFKMMFINIIF' A
#
# COMPACT_ATOMS: atom_id res chain seq x y z
N MET A 1 -5.25 17.51 18.80
CA MET A 1 -6.42 17.01 18.03
C MET A 1 -6.82 15.65 18.57
N ALA A 2 -7.92 15.56 19.31
CA ALA A 2 -8.42 14.27 19.80
C ALA A 2 -9.02 13.49 18.62
N LYS A 3 -8.37 12.39 18.20
CA LYS A 3 -8.96 11.47 17.21
C LYS A 3 -10.33 11.01 17.74
N ASN A 4 -11.36 11.14 16.93
CA ASN A 4 -12.74 10.80 17.29
C ASN A 4 -12.80 9.30 17.66
N LYS A 5 -13.33 8.96 18.83
CA LYS A 5 -13.39 7.58 19.36
C LYS A 5 -14.11 6.62 18.39
N THR A 6 -15.01 7.13 17.57
CA THR A 6 -15.70 6.39 16.51
C THR A 6 -14.78 6.01 15.35
N GLU A 7 -13.89 6.91 14.91
CA GLU A 7 -12.92 6.66 13.83
C GLU A 7 -11.91 5.59 14.23
N GLN A 8 -11.44 5.60 15.49
CA GLN A 8 -10.52 4.58 16.01
C GLN A 8 -11.17 3.19 16.01
N LYS A 9 -12.45 3.09 16.41
CA LYS A 9 -13.21 1.83 16.39
C LYS A 9 -13.41 1.33 14.96
N GLN A 10 -13.66 2.23 14.01
CA GLN A 10 -13.77 1.88 12.59
C GLN A 10 -12.44 1.38 12.01
N GLN A 11 -11.33 2.07 12.30
CA GLN A 11 -10.00 1.64 11.87
C GLN A 11 -9.64 0.25 12.39
N TYR A 12 -9.92 -0.02 13.68
CA TYR A 12 -9.69 -1.33 14.27
C TYR A 12 -10.50 -2.43 13.56
N MET A 13 -11.79 -2.18 13.29
CA MET A 13 -12.64 -3.13 12.56
C MET A 13 -12.13 -3.40 11.13
N ILE A 14 -11.65 -2.36 10.43
CA ILE A 14 -11.09 -2.50 9.08
C ILE A 14 -9.81 -3.35 9.12
N CYS A 15 -8.90 -3.09 10.06
CA CYS A 15 -7.68 -3.88 10.21
C CYS A 15 -7.98 -5.35 10.49
N ALA A 16 -8.90 -5.64 11.41
CA ALA A 16 -9.29 -7.01 11.74
C ALA A 16 -9.86 -7.76 10.51
N LEU A 17 -10.72 -7.11 9.71
CA LEU A 17 -11.25 -7.71 8.49
C LEU A 17 -10.17 -7.94 7.42
N LEU A 18 -9.20 -7.03 7.31
CA LEU A 18 -8.07 -7.19 6.39
C LEU A 18 -7.15 -8.34 6.79
N ASP A 19 -6.99 -8.59 8.09
CA ASP A 19 -6.24 -9.73 8.60
C ASP A 19 -6.91 -11.07 8.26
N ASP A 20 -8.24 -11.12 8.32
CA ASP A 20 -9.00 -12.30 7.88
C ASP A 20 -8.94 -12.50 6.36
N LEU A 21 -9.00 -11.41 5.58
CA LEU A 21 -8.98 -11.47 4.11
C LEU A 21 -7.59 -11.80 3.55
N VAL A 22 -6.53 -11.36 4.23
CA VAL A 22 -5.14 -11.53 3.81
C VAL A 22 -4.35 -12.15 4.98
N PRO A 23 -4.34 -13.48 5.14
CA PRO A 23 -3.63 -14.13 6.25
C PRO A 23 -2.12 -13.83 6.27
N GLU A 24 -1.46 -14.02 7.42
CA GLU A 24 -0.02 -13.82 7.58
C GLU A 24 0.85 -14.57 6.56
N ASP A 25 0.43 -15.77 6.16
CA ASP A 25 1.15 -16.60 5.19
C ASP A 25 0.83 -16.26 3.72
N HIS A 26 -0.03 -15.26 3.49
CA HIS A 26 -0.47 -14.85 2.16
C HIS A 26 0.70 -14.26 1.36
N LEU A 27 0.74 -14.56 0.07
CA LEU A 27 1.84 -14.20 -0.82
C LEU A 27 2.08 -12.67 -0.87
N VAL A 28 1.02 -11.85 -0.80
CA VAL A 28 1.14 -10.37 -0.76
C VAL A 28 1.97 -9.90 0.45
N ARG A 29 1.79 -10.51 1.63
CA ARG A 29 2.57 -10.15 2.84
C ARG A 29 4.03 -10.63 2.73
N LYS A 30 4.25 -11.78 2.10
CA LYS A 30 5.61 -12.27 1.80
C LYS A 30 6.32 -11.30 0.85
N LEU A 31 5.66 -10.86 -0.22
CA LEU A 31 6.21 -9.89 -1.16
C LEU A 31 6.58 -8.58 -0.47
N ASP A 32 5.69 -8.03 0.36
CA ASP A 32 5.98 -6.79 1.10
C ASP A 32 7.15 -6.94 2.08
N ARG A 33 7.33 -8.13 2.67
CA ARG A 33 8.43 -8.42 3.60
C ARG A 33 9.78 -8.59 2.91
N TYR A 34 9.82 -9.23 1.74
CA TYR A 34 11.07 -9.63 1.09
C TYR A 34 11.49 -8.73 -0.07
N VAL A 35 10.58 -7.93 -0.61
CA VAL A 35 10.88 -6.99 -1.70
C VAL A 35 11.01 -5.60 -1.10
N ASP A 36 12.20 -5.01 -1.25
CA ASP A 36 12.34 -3.57 -1.06
C ASP A 36 11.74 -2.87 -2.28
N TRP A 37 10.74 -2.01 -2.06
CA TRP A 37 10.07 -1.27 -3.12
C TRP A 37 10.71 0.08 -3.41
N SER A 38 11.74 0.48 -2.64
CA SER A 38 12.39 1.79 -2.75
C SER A 38 12.99 2.04 -4.14
N PHE A 39 13.49 1.00 -4.82
CA PHE A 39 14.08 1.09 -6.16
C PHE A 39 13.12 1.65 -7.22
N ILE A 40 11.80 1.55 -7.00
CA ILE A 40 10.81 2.10 -7.93
C ILE A 40 10.89 3.62 -7.97
N TYR A 41 11.21 4.28 -6.85
CA TYR A 41 11.34 5.72 -6.83
C TYR A 41 12.48 6.17 -7.74
N ASP A 42 13.63 5.49 -7.72
CA ASP A 42 14.78 5.82 -8.58
C ASP A 42 14.44 5.67 -10.08
N ILE A 43 13.65 4.65 -10.43
CA ILE A 43 13.21 4.42 -11.81
C ILE A 43 12.17 5.46 -12.24
N CYS A 44 11.25 5.82 -11.36
CA CYS A 44 10.12 6.69 -11.66
C CYS A 44 10.43 8.18 -11.51
N ASP A 45 11.50 8.56 -10.82
CA ASP A 45 11.91 9.96 -10.60
C ASP A 45 11.89 10.82 -11.89
N PRO A 46 12.49 10.39 -13.03
CA PRO A 46 12.44 11.18 -14.25
C PRO A 46 11.04 11.27 -14.88
N LEU A 47 10.13 10.35 -14.55
CA LEU A 47 8.76 10.28 -15.09
C LEU A 47 7.75 11.03 -14.22
N TYR A 48 8.09 11.22 -12.95
CA TYR A 48 7.27 11.91 -11.98
C TYR A 48 7.73 13.36 -11.82
N SER A 49 6.85 14.29 -12.18
CA SER A 49 7.14 15.70 -11.92
C SER A 49 6.83 16.04 -10.46
N ASN A 50 7.77 16.76 -9.86
CA ASN A 50 7.72 17.38 -8.54
C ASN A 50 6.71 18.56 -8.46
N ARG A 51 5.98 18.87 -9.54
CA ARG A 51 4.95 19.91 -9.61
C ARG A 51 3.65 19.33 -10.19
N GLY A 52 2.52 19.66 -9.58
CA GLY A 52 1.19 19.24 -10.05
C GLY A 52 0.23 18.84 -8.92
N THR A 53 -1.02 18.54 -9.27
CA THR A 53 -2.04 18.04 -8.33
C THR A 53 -1.82 16.56 -8.02
N ASN A 54 -2.35 16.12 -6.86
CA ASN A 54 -2.24 14.78 -6.26
C ASN A 54 -1.90 13.65 -7.25
N ARG A 55 -0.64 13.22 -7.24
CA ARG A 55 -0.18 12.05 -8.00
C ARG A 55 -0.31 10.81 -7.12
N VAL A 56 -0.72 9.69 -7.72
CA VAL A 56 -0.66 8.39 -7.03
C VAL A 56 0.80 8.02 -6.84
N ASP A 57 1.15 7.59 -5.63
CA ASP A 57 2.50 7.15 -5.30
C ASP A 57 2.93 6.00 -6.25
N PRO A 58 4.14 6.07 -6.86
CA PRO A 58 4.58 5.07 -7.82
C PRO A 58 4.66 3.67 -7.21
N VAL A 59 5.13 3.51 -5.97
CA VAL A 59 5.16 2.21 -5.29
C VAL A 59 3.75 1.64 -5.14
N VAL A 60 2.77 2.48 -4.79
CA VAL A 60 1.37 2.05 -4.69
C VAL A 60 0.83 1.59 -6.03
N LEU A 61 1.10 2.35 -7.11
CA LEU A 61 0.68 2.00 -8.46
C LEU A 61 1.25 0.64 -8.89
N PHE A 62 2.54 0.41 -8.67
CA PHE A 62 3.17 -0.87 -8.97
C PHE A 62 2.60 -1.99 -8.10
N LYS A 63 2.46 -1.80 -6.78
CA LYS A 63 1.86 -2.80 -5.89
C LYS A 63 0.47 -3.23 -6.36
N MET A 64 -0.37 -2.28 -6.81
CA MET A 64 -1.69 -2.60 -7.39
C MET A 64 -1.57 -3.45 -8.67
N MET A 65 -0.63 -3.12 -9.57
CA MET A 65 -0.38 -3.90 -10.78
C MET A 65 0.16 -5.31 -10.48
N PHE A 66 1.08 -5.43 -9.51
CA PHE A 66 1.61 -6.73 -9.06
C PHE A 66 0.50 -7.62 -8.51
N ILE A 67 -0.42 -7.07 -7.71
CA ILE A 67 -1.58 -7.82 -7.21
C ILE A 67 -2.42 -8.34 -8.39
N ASN A 68 -2.69 -7.51 -9.40
CA ASN A 68 -3.48 -7.92 -10.57
C ASN A 68 -2.81 -8.98 -11.46
N ILE A 69 -1.48 -9.05 -11.47
CA ILE A 69 -0.75 -10.04 -12.28
C ILE A 69 -0.61 -11.37 -11.53
N ILE A 70 -0.46 -11.32 -10.20
CA ILE A 70 -0.18 -12.49 -9.38
C ILE A 70 -1.47 -13.24 -8.98
N PHE A 71 -2.62 -12.56 -8.92
CA PHE A 71 -3.92 -13.11 -8.53
C PHE A 71 -4.98 -12.85 -9.61
#